data_AF-A0A386UR59-F1
#
_entry.id   AF-A0A386UR59-F1
#
_cell.length_a   1.000
_cell.length_b   1.000
_cell.length_c   1.000
_cell.angle_alpha   90.00
_cell.angle_beta   90.00
_cell.angle_gamma   90.00
#
_symmetry.space_group_name_H-M   'P 1'
#
loop_
_entity.id
_entity.type
_entity.pdbx_description
1 polymer ?
#
loop_
_entity_poly.entity_id
_entity_poly.type
_entity_poly.pdbx_seq_one_letter_code
_entity_poly.pdbx_strand_id
1 'polypeptide(L)'
;MTVLAHGDAAADQPVSRMEITRRTPGPHKVQMKIPYCGIYHSDLHQARSEWAGTLYPCVPGSMIGGIPETQEMLNFCAEHGIVADIEMIRADEIETAYERMLKGDVKYRFVMDIASMAG
;
A
#
# COMPACT_ATOMS: atom_id res chain seq x y z
N MET A 1 -17.00 -10.19 -8.10
CA MET A 1 -16.17 -10.71 -9.20
C MET A 1 -15.21 -11.77 -8.67
N THR A 2 -15.11 -12.91 -9.35
CA THR A 2 -14.13 -13.96 -9.05
C THR A 2 -12.86 -13.68 -9.84
N VAL A 3 -11.70 -13.72 -9.19
CA VAL A 3 -10.39 -13.51 -9.84
C VAL A 3 -9.40 -14.56 -9.36
N LEU A 4 -8.40 -14.83 -10.19
CA LEU A 4 -7.28 -15.72 -9.85
C LEU A 4 -6.26 -14.98 -9.00
N ALA A 5 -5.72 -15.68 -8.00
CA ALA A 5 -4.64 -15.19 -7.15
C ALA A 5 -3.68 -16.34 -6.82
N HIS A 6 -2.51 -15.99 -6.29
CA HIS A 6 -1.65 -16.93 -5.58
C HIS A 6 -1.69 -16.58 -4.09
N GLY A 7 -1.94 -17.57 -3.26
CA GLY A 7 -2.09 -17.37 -1.82
C GLY A 7 -1.94 -18.68 -1.05
N ASP A 8 -2.04 -18.58 0.26
CA ASP A 8 -1.90 -19.69 1.19
C ASP A 8 -3.15 -19.82 2.06
N ALA A 9 -3.51 -21.05 2.41
CA ALA A 9 -4.70 -21.35 3.20
C ALA A 9 -4.43 -21.33 4.71
N ALA A 10 -3.15 -21.42 5.12
CA ALA A 10 -2.68 -21.37 6.49
C ALA A 10 -1.17 -21.07 6.53
N ALA A 11 -0.66 -20.68 7.70
CA ALA A 11 0.73 -20.22 7.92
C ALA A 11 1.83 -21.22 7.54
N ASP A 12 1.51 -22.51 7.56
CA ASP A 12 2.42 -23.61 7.30
C ASP A 12 2.22 -24.26 5.92
N GLN A 13 1.34 -23.68 5.09
CA GLN A 13 1.03 -24.18 3.75
C GLN A 13 1.77 -23.38 2.66
N PRO A 14 2.13 -24.03 1.54
CA PRO A 14 2.75 -23.33 0.43
C PRO A 14 1.77 -22.36 -0.25
N VAL A 15 2.32 -21.29 -0.81
CA VAL A 15 1.59 -20.40 -1.72
C VAL A 15 1.20 -21.21 -2.97
N SER A 16 -0.08 -21.19 -3.30
CA SER A 16 -0.69 -21.94 -4.40
C SER A 16 -1.72 -21.11 -5.14
N ARG A 17 -2.06 -21.52 -6.36
CA ARG A 17 -3.09 -20.84 -7.15
C ARG A 17 -4.47 -21.07 -6.52
N MET A 18 -5.24 -20.00 -6.36
CA MET A 18 -6.61 -20.04 -5.82
C MET A 18 -7.54 -19.06 -6.54
N GLU A 19 -8.84 -19.26 -6.37
CA GLU A 19 -9.87 -18.30 -6.76
C GLU A 19 -10.31 -17.50 -5.54
N ILE A 20 -10.39 -16.18 -5.68
CA ILE A 20 -10.89 -15.29 -4.65
C ILE A 20 -12.08 -14.48 -5.16
N THR A 21 -13.02 -14.19 -4.27
CA THR A 21 -14.14 -13.29 -4.58
C THR A 21 -13.81 -11.88 -4.09
N ARG A 22 -13.83 -10.91 -5.02
CA ARG A 22 -13.76 -9.48 -4.72
C ARG A 22 -15.12 -8.85 -4.94
N ARG A 23 -15.51 -7.92 -4.07
CA ARG A 23 -16.71 -7.08 -4.28
C ARG A 23 -16.52 -6.16 -5.48
N THR A 24 -17.62 -5.79 -6.12
CA THR A 24 -17.62 -4.68 -7.09
C THR A 24 -17.14 -3.40 -6.40
N PRO A 25 -16.25 -2.60 -7.01
CA PRO A 25 -15.84 -1.33 -6.44
C PRO A 25 -17.04 -0.41 -6.18
N GLY A 26 -17.13 0.13 -4.96
CA GLY A 26 -18.09 1.19 -4.64
C GLY A 26 -17.59 2.57 -5.11
N PRO A 27 -18.35 3.65 -4.86
CA PRO A 27 -18.07 4.99 -5.40
C PRO A 27 -16.78 5.66 -4.92
N HIS A 28 -16.04 5.04 -3.99
CA HIS A 28 -14.75 5.52 -3.48
C HIS A 28 -13.67 4.43 -3.55
N LYS A 29 -13.77 3.54 -4.54
CA LYS A 29 -12.84 2.43 -4.76
C LYS A 29 -12.52 2.34 -6.25
N VAL A 30 -11.25 2.14 -6.56
CA VAL A 30 -10.77 1.88 -7.92
C VAL A 30 -10.36 0.42 -8.02
N GLN A 31 -10.67 -0.22 -9.14
CA GLN A 31 -10.16 -1.53 -9.49
C GLN A 31 -8.94 -1.36 -10.38
N MET A 32 -7.82 -1.98 -10.00
CA MET A 32 -6.59 -1.93 -10.77
C MET A 32 -6.28 -3.30 -11.37
N LYS A 33 -5.81 -3.28 -12.61
CA LYS A 33 -5.09 -4.42 -13.18
C LYS A 33 -3.69 -4.43 -12.57
N ILE A 34 -3.26 -5.61 -12.13
CA ILE A 34 -1.92 -5.83 -11.56
C ILE A 34 -1.08 -6.56 -12.60
N PRO A 35 -0.27 -5.84 -13.41
CA PRO A 35 0.58 -6.47 -14.41
C PRO A 35 1.82 -7.14 -13.79
N TYR A 36 2.29 -6.63 -12.65
CA TYR A 36 3.49 -7.08 -11.96
C TYR A 36 3.28 -7.06 -10.44
N CYS A 37 3.88 -8.01 -9.74
CA CYS A 37 3.89 -8.09 -8.29
C CYS A 37 5.31 -8.35 -7.82
N GLY A 38 5.85 -7.45 -6.99
CA GLY A 38 7.13 -7.68 -6.32
C GLY A 38 6.99 -8.74 -5.22
N ILE A 39 8.07 -9.47 -4.95
CA ILE A 39 8.15 -10.47 -3.88
C ILE A 39 9.29 -10.05 -2.95
N TYR A 40 8.98 -9.86 -1.67
CA TYR A 40 9.87 -9.36 -0.62
C TYR A 40 9.81 -10.25 0.63
N HIS A 41 10.78 -10.09 1.52
CA HIS A 41 10.79 -10.81 2.81
C HIS A 41 9.53 -10.50 3.66
N SER A 42 8.99 -9.28 3.55
CA SER A 42 7.73 -8.92 4.20
C SER A 42 6.56 -9.80 3.80
N ASP A 43 6.53 -10.25 2.55
CA ASP A 43 5.47 -11.14 2.05
C ASP A 43 5.56 -12.51 2.73
N LEU A 44 6.78 -13.01 2.99
CA LEU A 44 7.01 -14.25 3.72
C LEU A 44 6.58 -14.12 5.19
N HIS A 45 6.96 -13.03 5.84
CA HIS A 45 6.55 -12.75 7.23
C HIS A 45 5.03 -12.68 7.36
N GLN A 46 4.35 -12.07 6.38
CA GLN A 46 2.89 -12.03 6.33
C GLN A 46 2.29 -13.42 6.09
N ALA A 47 2.73 -14.13 5.05
CA ALA A 47 2.24 -15.46 4.67
C ALA A 47 2.36 -16.48 5.81
N ARG A 48 3.42 -16.39 6.61
CA ARG A 48 3.71 -17.31 7.72
C ARG A 48 3.17 -16.84 9.08
N SER A 49 2.37 -15.77 9.12
CA SER A 49 1.86 -15.18 10.38
C SER A 49 2.96 -14.84 11.39
N GLU A 50 4.15 -14.43 10.92
CA GLU A 50 5.24 -14.00 11.81
C GLU A 50 4.97 -12.59 12.39
N TRP A 51 4.04 -11.86 11.78
CA TRP A 51 3.44 -10.63 12.32
C TRP A 51 2.00 -10.88 12.74
N ALA A 52 1.56 -10.22 13.83
CA ALA A 52 0.19 -10.32 14.30
C ALA A 52 -0.80 -9.77 13.27
N GLY A 53 -1.92 -10.48 13.06
CA GLY A 53 -3.05 -9.99 12.27
C GLY A 53 -3.19 -10.58 10.86
N THR A 54 -2.37 -11.55 10.46
CA THR A 54 -2.62 -12.29 9.20
C THR A 54 -3.95 -13.04 9.27
N LEU A 55 -4.76 -12.88 8.23
CA LEU A 55 -6.01 -13.61 8.02
C LEU A 55 -5.85 -14.54 6.82
N TYR A 56 -6.32 -15.78 6.96
CA TYR A 56 -6.32 -16.77 5.90
C TYR A 56 -7.72 -16.96 5.29
N PRO A 57 -7.84 -17.24 3.98
CA PRO A 57 -6.74 -17.36 3.00
C PRO A 57 -6.02 -16.03 2.77
N CYS A 58 -4.68 -16.07 2.75
CA CYS A 58 -3.84 -14.89 2.56
C CYS A 58 -3.40 -14.81 1.10
N VAL A 59 -3.42 -13.60 0.53
CA VAL A 59 -2.83 -13.30 -0.79
C VAL A 59 -1.72 -12.29 -0.53
N PRO A 60 -0.50 -12.75 -0.18
CA PRO A 60 0.64 -11.89 0.08
C PRO A 60 1.17 -11.30 -1.24
N GLY A 61 2.01 -10.27 -1.15
CA GLY A 61 2.67 -9.67 -2.31
C GLY A 61 2.56 -8.16 -2.36
N SER A 62 3.60 -7.53 -2.91
CA SER A 62 3.63 -6.10 -3.21
C SER A 62 3.05 -5.83 -4.59
N MET A 63 1.71 -5.86 -4.67
CA MET A 63 0.94 -5.67 -5.90
C MET A 63 0.99 -4.19 -6.33
N ILE A 64 1.51 -3.93 -7.51
CA ILE A 64 1.60 -2.56 -8.07
C ILE A 64 0.71 -2.49 -9.30
N GLY A 65 -0.13 -1.46 -9.38
CA GLY A 65 -0.90 -1.16 -10.59
C GLY A 65 0.00 -0.81 -11.76
N GLY A 66 -0.43 -1.06 -12.99
CA GLY A 66 0.28 -0.55 -14.17
C GLY A 66 0.30 0.98 -14.17
N ILE A 67 1.17 1.58 -14.99
CA ILE A 67 1.20 3.04 -15.18
C ILE A 67 -0.18 3.60 -15.58
N PRO A 68 -0.91 3.01 -16.56
CA PRO A 68 -2.22 3.52 -16.95
C PRO A 68 -3.24 3.47 -15.81
N GLU A 69 -3.32 2.36 -15.08
CA GLU A 69 -4.28 2.19 -13.98
C GLU A 69 -3.92 3.05 -12.77
N THR A 70 -2.61 3.30 -12.55
CA THR A 70 -2.15 4.24 -11.53
C THR A 70 -2.58 5.67 -11.89
N GLN A 71 -2.45 6.06 -13.16
CA GLN A 71 -2.93 7.38 -13.61
C GLN A 71 -4.44 7.52 -13.48
N GLU A 72 -5.21 6.48 -13.83
CA GLU A 72 -6.66 6.45 -13.64
C GLU A 72 -7.03 6.63 -12.16
N MET A 73 -6.34 5.92 -11.26
CA MET A 73 -6.54 6.10 -9.82
C MET A 73 -6.20 7.52 -9.36
N LEU A 74 -5.09 8.10 -9.81
CA LEU A 74 -4.73 9.48 -9.46
C LEU A 74 -5.79 10.48 -9.92
N ASN A 75 -6.30 10.32 -11.15
CA ASN A 75 -7.37 11.17 -11.69
C ASN A 75 -8.66 11.03 -10.87
N PHE A 76 -9.06 9.79 -10.56
CA PHE A 76 -10.23 9.53 -9.72
C PHE A 76 -10.08 10.17 -8.33
N CYS A 77 -8.90 10.04 -7.71
CA CYS A 77 -8.63 10.67 -6.42
C CYS A 77 -8.74 12.19 -6.51
N ALA A 78 -8.22 12.80 -7.56
CA ALA A 78 -8.32 14.24 -7.78
C ALA A 78 -9.77 14.71 -7.98
N GLU A 79 -10.56 13.99 -8.80
CA GLU A 79 -11.97 14.32 -9.06
C GLU A 79 -12.84 14.23 -7.80
N HIS A 80 -12.57 13.25 -6.95
CA HIS A 80 -13.35 13.00 -5.74
C HIS A 80 -12.78 13.64 -4.46
N GLY A 81 -11.72 14.44 -4.57
CA GLY A 81 -11.06 15.05 -3.40
C GLY A 81 -10.51 14.02 -2.41
N ILE A 82 -10.13 12.83 -2.89
CA ILE A 82 -9.52 11.78 -2.07
C ILE A 82 -8.04 12.08 -1.97
N VAL A 83 -7.62 12.63 -0.83
CA VAL A 83 -6.24 13.01 -0.54
C VAL A 83 -5.73 12.28 0.69
N ALA A 84 -4.41 12.14 0.80
CA ALA A 84 -3.78 11.69 2.04
C ALA A 84 -3.67 12.87 3.00
N ASP A 85 -3.99 12.63 4.27
CA ASP A 85 -3.59 13.56 5.33
C ASP A 85 -2.08 13.49 5.49
N ILE A 86 -1.42 14.64 5.30
CA ILE A 86 0.03 14.76 5.37
C ILE A 86 0.40 16.01 6.16
N GLU A 87 1.60 15.99 6.74
CA GLU A 87 2.27 17.19 7.20
C GLU A 87 3.44 17.44 6.27
N MET A 88 3.37 18.52 5.49
CA MET A 88 4.44 18.86 4.56
C MET A 88 5.56 19.58 5.32
N ILE A 89 6.80 19.14 5.11
CA ILE A 89 8.02 19.74 5.68
C ILE A 89 8.94 20.19 4.56
N ARG A 90 9.76 21.20 4.81
CA ARG A 90 10.90 21.51 3.95
C ARG A 90 12.03 20.51 4.15
N ALA A 91 12.94 20.44 3.19
CA ALA A 91 14.07 19.53 3.23
C ALA A 91 15.06 19.84 4.35
N ASP A 92 15.22 21.12 4.73
CA ASP A 92 16.05 21.55 5.84
C ASP A 92 15.44 21.25 7.22
N GLU A 93 14.18 20.80 7.27
CA GLU A 93 13.46 20.45 8.49
C GLU A 93 13.49 18.94 8.81
N ILE A 94 14.21 18.12 8.04
CA ILE A 94 14.20 16.65 8.17
C ILE A 94 14.61 16.16 9.57
N GLU A 95 15.62 16.78 10.19
CA GLU A 95 16.05 16.41 11.55
C GLU A 95 14.97 16.72 12.58
N THR A 96 14.31 17.88 12.47
CA THR A 96 13.17 18.25 13.33
C THR A 96 12.03 17.25 13.19
N ALA A 97 11.72 16.81 11.96
CA ALA A 97 10.69 15.80 11.72
C ALA A 97 11.07 14.44 12.35
N TYR A 98 12.34 14.02 12.26
CA TYR A 98 12.80 12.80 12.91
C TYR A 98 12.77 12.88 14.44
N GLU A 99 13.15 14.01 15.04
CA GLU A 99 13.03 14.20 16.48
C GLU A 99 11.58 14.09 16.96
N ARG A 100 10.64 14.63 16.18
CA ARG A 100 9.21 14.54 16.47
C ARG A 100 8.70 13.10 16.34
N MET A 101 9.12 12.38 15.30
CA MET A 101 8.79 10.95 15.15
C MET A 101 9.27 10.12 16.34
N LEU A 102 10.50 10.33 16.83
CA LEU A 102 11.04 9.63 18.00
C LEU A 102 10.24 9.89 19.28
N LYS A 103 9.68 11.09 19.42
CA LYS A 103 8.83 11.50 20.55
C LYS A 103 7.37 11.05 20.39
N GLY A 104 7.01 10.42 19.27
CA GLY A 104 5.62 10.07 18.94
C GLY A 104 4.75 11.28 18.58
N ASP A 105 5.36 12.45 18.34
CA ASP A 105 4.69 13.67 17.88
C ASP A 105 4.47 13.62 16.36
N VAL A 106 3.66 12.67 15.93
CA VAL A 106 3.36 12.42 14.54
C VAL A 106 1.90 12.00 14.40
N LYS A 107 1.07 12.89 13.84
CA LYS A 107 -0.37 12.62 13.66
C LYS A 107 -0.65 11.87 12.36
N TYR A 108 0.09 12.20 11.30
CA TYR A 108 -0.01 11.61 9.97
C TYR A 108 1.39 11.35 9.40
N ARG A 109 1.55 11.25 8.09
CA ARG A 109 2.87 11.13 7.46
C ARG A 109 3.50 12.51 7.24
N PHE A 110 4.75 12.67 7.64
CA PHE A 110 5.59 13.75 7.13
C PHE A 110 5.92 13.52 5.65
N VAL A 111 5.69 14.52 4.81
CA VAL A 111 6.06 14.52 3.39
C VAL A 111 7.02 15.67 3.14
N MET A 112 8.21 15.35 2.67
CA MET A 112 9.23 16.35 2.39
C MET A 112 9.00 16.96 1.00
N ASP A 113 8.91 18.29 0.94
CA ASP A 113 8.90 19.03 -0.31
C ASP A 113 10.31 19.06 -0.92
N ILE A 114 10.54 18.25 -1.96
CA ILE A 114 11.83 18.16 -2.65
C ILE A 114 12.20 19.48 -3.34
N ALA A 115 11.23 20.31 -3.74
CA ALA A 115 11.53 21.59 -4.39
C ALA A 115 12.29 22.54 -3.44
N SER A 116 12.05 22.43 -2.13
CA SER A 116 12.75 23.21 -1.11
C SER A 116 14.26 22.90 -1.00
N MET A 117 14.75 21.83 -1.64
CA MET A 117 16.19 21.53 -1.72
C MET A 117 16.94 22.46 -2.69
N ALA A 118 16.25 23.04 -3.67
CA ALA A 118 16.89 23.76 -4.77
C ALA A 118 17.28 25.21 -4.46
N GLY A 119 16.92 25.73 -3.27
CA GLY A 119 17.11 27.15 -2.91
C GLY A 119 15.99 28.04 -3.39
#